data_AF-A0A0Q8I8F4-F1
#
_entry.id   AF-A0A0Q8I8F4-F1
#
_cell.length_a   1.000
_cell.length_b   1.000
_cell.length_c   1.000
_cell.angle_alpha   90.00
_cell.angle_beta   90.00
_cell.angle_gamma   90.00
#
_symmetry.space_group_name_H-M   'P 1'
#
loop_
_entity.id
_entity.type
_entity.pdbx_description
1 polymer ?
#
loop_
_entity_poly.entity_id
_entity_poly.type
_entity_poly.pdbx_seq_one_letter_code
_entity_poly.pdbx_strand_id
1 'polypeptide(L)'
;MDAAGSVTEFVIALVFGLVIFPVLTFVFLSGGEIVLLALIVPFVAIGRIAFGKHWWIETREGFKPYWEEQAGTWRLSGERIRKIAGDIERGDLPLQSLGTDASSDVI
;
A
#
# COMPACT_ATOMS: atom_id res chain seq x y z
N MET A 1 30.22 -5.99 -48.42
CA MET A 1 29.56 -5.81 -47.11
C MET A 1 29.89 -4.41 -46.65
N ASP A 2 28.88 -3.58 -46.45
CA ASP A 2 29.04 -2.17 -46.13
C ASP A 2 29.33 -2.04 -44.62
N ALA A 3 30.53 -1.58 -44.25
CA ALA A 3 30.99 -1.60 -42.85
C ALA A 3 30.10 -0.76 -41.91
N ALA A 4 29.44 0.27 -42.46
CA ALA A 4 28.48 1.10 -41.73
C ALA A 4 27.22 0.33 -41.32
N GLY A 5 26.76 -0.62 -42.15
CA GLY A 5 25.62 -1.50 -41.82
C GLY A 5 25.93 -2.40 -40.63
N SER A 6 27.10 -3.04 -40.64
CA SER A 6 27.50 -3.95 -39.55
C SER A 6 27.73 -3.23 -38.21
N VAL A 7 28.25 -2.00 -38.22
CA VAL A 7 28.43 -1.22 -36.98
C VAL A 7 27.08 -0.77 -36.42
N THR A 8 26.17 -0.35 -37.29
CA THR A 8 24.82 0.08 -36.88
C THR A 8 24.04 -1.08 -36.27
N GLU A 9 24.06 -2.24 -36.92
CA GLU A 9 23.42 -3.47 -36.40
C GLU A 9 24.01 -3.89 -35.04
N PHE A 10 25.34 -3.81 -34.88
CA PHE A 10 26.00 -4.11 -33.63
C PHE A 10 25.57 -3.16 -32.51
N VAL A 11 25.52 -1.85 -32.76
CA VAL A 11 25.07 -0.86 -31.77
C VAL A 11 23.61 -1.09 -31.39
N ILE A 12 22.74 -1.37 -32.37
CA ILE A 12 21.34 -1.70 -32.10
C ILE A 12 21.25 -2.94 -31.21
N ALA A 13 21.92 -4.03 -31.56
CA ALA A 13 21.92 -5.26 -30.76
C ALA A 13 22.45 -5.02 -29.34
N LEU A 14 23.50 -4.19 -29.20
CA LEU A 14 24.07 -3.83 -27.91
C LEU A 14 23.09 -3.03 -27.05
N VAL A 15 22.42 -2.02 -27.62
CA VAL A 15 21.39 -1.23 -26.92
C VAL A 15 20.21 -2.11 -26.52
N PHE A 16 19.75 -2.97 -27.44
CA PHE A 16 18.67 -3.90 -27.14
C PHE A 16 19.03 -4.86 -26.01
N GLY A 17 20.22 -5.46 -26.06
CA GLY A 17 20.66 -6.43 -25.06
C GLY A 17 20.97 -5.81 -23.69
N LEU A 18 21.63 -4.66 -23.67
CA LEU A 18 22.11 -4.04 -22.41
C LEU A 18 21.09 -3.12 -21.75
N VAL A 19 20.16 -2.54 -22.52
CA VAL A 19 19.23 -1.54 -21.98
C VAL A 19 17.80 -2.05 -22.09
N ILE A 20 17.34 -2.34 -23.30
CA ILE A 20 15.92 -2.63 -23.53
C ILE A 20 15.52 -3.95 -22.87
N PHE A 21 16.29 -5.01 -23.09
CA PHE A 21 16.02 -6.33 -22.56
C PHE A 21 15.90 -6.36 -21.02
N PRO A 22 16.88 -5.85 -20.23
CA PRO A 22 16.75 -5.87 -18.77
C PRO A 22 15.59 -5.00 -18.26
N VAL A 23 15.33 -3.85 -18.89
CA VAL A 23 14.18 -3.01 -18.53
C VAL A 23 12.87 -3.73 -18.79
N LEU A 24 12.73 -4.38 -19.95
CA LEU A 24 11.53 -5.17 -20.28
C LEU A 24 11.36 -6.35 -19.32
N THR A 25 12.43 -7.07 -18.99
CA THR A 25 12.38 -8.15 -18.01
C THR A 25 11.92 -7.63 -16.65
N PHE A 26 12.49 -6.53 -16.17
CA PHE A 26 12.08 -5.92 -14.90
C PHE A 26 10.61 -5.51 -14.92
N VAL A 27 10.17 -4.78 -15.95
CA VAL A 27 8.77 -4.35 -16.09
C VAL A 27 7.82 -5.54 -16.15
N PHE A 28 8.18 -6.60 -16.87
CA PHE A 28 7.33 -7.78 -17.00
C PHE A 28 7.23 -8.56 -15.69
N LEU A 29 8.35 -8.73 -14.97
CA LEU A 29 8.36 -9.42 -13.67
C LEU A 29 7.60 -8.61 -12.62
N SER A 30 7.94 -7.33 -12.44
CA SER A 30 7.28 -6.47 -11.46
C SER A 30 5.82 -6.23 -11.82
N GLY A 31 5.51 -5.94 -13.09
CA GLY A 31 4.14 -5.79 -13.57
C GLY A 31 3.32 -7.06 -13.39
N GLY A 32 3.92 -8.22 -13.71
CA GLY A 32 3.32 -9.53 -13.47
C GLY A 32 3.02 -9.77 -11.99
N GLU A 33 3.94 -9.42 -11.09
CA GLU A 33 3.72 -9.50 -9.65
C GLU A 33 2.58 -8.59 -9.18
N ILE A 34 2.53 -7.34 -9.66
CA ILE A 34 1.42 -6.42 -9.32
C ILE A 34 0.08 -6.96 -9.83
N VAL A 35 0.03 -7.51 -11.04
CA VAL A 35 -1.17 -8.15 -11.58
C VAL A 35 -1.55 -9.37 -10.74
N LEU A 36 -0.57 -10.22 -10.38
CA LEU A 36 -0.81 -11.39 -9.56
C LEU A 36 -1.32 -11.01 -8.16
N LEU A 37 -0.73 -10.01 -7.52
CA LEU A 37 -1.20 -9.46 -6.25
C LEU A 37 -2.61 -8.89 -6.39
N ALA A 38 -2.89 -8.13 -7.45
CA ALA A 38 -4.23 -7.61 -7.71
C ALA A 38 -5.26 -8.73 -7.89
N LEU A 39 -4.86 -9.86 -8.48
CA LEU A 39 -5.70 -11.06 -8.60
C LEU A 39 -5.84 -11.80 -7.26
N ILE A 40 -4.80 -11.87 -6.43
CA ILE A 40 -4.81 -12.58 -5.13
C ILE A 40 -5.57 -11.80 -4.04
N VAL A 41 -5.39 -10.48 -3.97
CA VAL A 41 -6.02 -9.59 -2.98
C VAL A 41 -7.52 -9.83 -2.79
N PRO A 42 -8.37 -9.95 -3.83
CA PRO A 42 -9.79 -10.22 -3.63
C PRO A 42 -10.06 -11.56 -2.94
N PHE A 43 -9.31 -12.62 -3.25
CA PHE A 43 -9.47 -13.91 -2.58
C PHE A 43 -9.03 -13.83 -1.12
N VAL A 44 -7.93 -13.14 -0.83
CA VAL A 44 -7.47 -12.91 0.54
C VAL A 44 -8.48 -12.07 1.32
N ALA A 45 -9.05 -11.03 0.71
CA ALA A 45 -10.07 -10.19 1.32
C ALA A 45 -11.35 -11.01 1.64
N ILE A 46 -11.82 -11.83 0.70
CA ILE A 46 -12.96 -12.73 0.94
C ILE A 46 -12.65 -13.73 2.04
N GLY A 47 -11.47 -14.36 2.01
CA GLY A 47 -11.03 -15.28 3.07
C GLY A 47 -10.99 -14.59 4.43
N ARG A 48 -10.44 -13.37 4.49
CA ARG A 48 -10.39 -12.57 5.71
C ARG A 48 -11.79 -12.31 6.28
N ILE A 49 -12.76 -11.99 5.42
CA ILE A 49 -14.17 -11.81 5.81
C ILE A 49 -14.75 -13.14 6.32
N ALA A 50 -14.52 -14.25 5.62
CA ALA A 50 -15.01 -15.58 6.00
C ALA A 50 -14.45 -16.07 7.35
N PHE A 51 -13.20 -15.73 7.68
CA PHE A 51 -12.57 -16.03 8.97
C PHE A 51 -12.88 -15.01 10.08
N GLY A 52 -13.80 -14.06 9.86
CA GLY A 52 -14.23 -13.09 10.86
C GLY A 52 -13.16 -12.08 11.28
N LYS A 53 -12.07 -11.94 10.51
CA LYS A 53 -10.99 -11.00 10.82
C LYS A 53 -11.46 -9.58 10.51
N HIS A 54 -11.60 -8.77 11.55
CA HIS A 54 -12.04 -7.39 11.43
C HIS A 54 -10.96 -6.45 10.89
N TRP A 55 -11.41 -5.35 10.31
CA TRP A 55 -10.57 -4.22 9.89
C TRP A 55 -10.37 -3.28 11.07
N TRP A 56 -9.18 -2.72 11.17
CA TRP A 56 -8.84 -1.70 12.14
C TRP A 56 -8.86 -0.34 11.45
N ILE A 57 -9.33 0.67 12.17
CA ILE A 57 -9.26 2.07 11.76
C ILE A 57 -8.29 2.77 12.69
N GLU A 58 -7.41 3.59 12.12
CA GLU A 58 -6.43 4.37 12.85
C GLU A 58 -6.64 5.85 12.52
N THR A 59 -6.66 6.69 13.55
CA THR A 59 -6.65 8.14 13.43
C THR A 59 -5.26 8.64 13.79
N ARG A 60 -4.74 9.56 12.98
CA ARG A 60 -3.40 10.12 13.12
C ARG A 60 -3.48 11.63 13.28
N GLU A 61 -2.65 12.17 14.17
CA GLU A 61 -2.39 13.60 14.28
C GLU A 61 -1.04 13.89 13.60
N GLY A 62 -1.09 14.48 12.40
CA GLY A 62 0.08 14.54 11.53
C GLY A 62 0.58 13.14 11.16
N PHE A 63 1.80 12.78 11.57
CA PHE A 63 2.38 11.45 11.36
C PHE A 63 2.32 10.54 12.60
N LYS A 64 1.75 11.02 13.73
CA LYS A 64 1.69 10.26 14.98
C LYS A 64 0.37 9.51 15.10
N PRO A 65 0.39 8.20 15.40
CA PRO A 65 -0.81 7.46 15.80
C PRO A 65 -1.43 8.10 17.03
N TYR A 66 -2.74 8.33 17.00
CA TYR A 66 -3.47 8.97 18.10
C TYR A 66 -4.54 8.04 18.67
N TRP A 67 -5.25 7.31 17.81
CA TRP A 67 -6.33 6.43 18.24
C TRP A 67 -6.56 5.29 17.25
N GLU A 68 -6.94 4.11 17.75
CA GLU A 68 -7.27 2.93 16.96
C GLU A 68 -8.53 2.21 17.49
N GLU A 69 -9.39 1.74 16.58
CA GLU A 69 -10.59 0.94 16.88
C GLU A 69 -10.75 -0.19 15.85
N GLN A 70 -11.26 -1.33 16.31
CA GLN A 70 -11.69 -2.41 15.44
C GLN A 70 -13.06 -2.08 14.81
N ALA A 71 -13.07 -1.70 13.52
CA ALA A 71 -14.27 -1.23 12.83
C ALA A 71 -15.09 -2.33 12.14
N GLY A 72 -14.70 -3.59 12.27
CA GLY A 72 -15.51 -4.72 11.80
C GLY A 72 -15.33 -5.01 10.32
N THR A 73 -16.38 -4.84 9.51
CA THR A 73 -16.36 -5.11 8.06
C THR A 73 -15.90 -3.88 7.26
N TRP A 74 -15.55 -4.07 5.98
CA TRP A 74 -15.12 -2.97 5.11
C TRP A 74 -16.16 -1.83 4.98
N ARG A 75 -17.45 -2.18 4.91
CA ARG A 75 -18.50 -1.16 4.82
C ARG A 75 -18.65 -0.38 6.13
N LEU A 76 -18.58 -1.09 7.26
CA LEU A 76 -18.65 -0.50 8.59
C LEU A 76 -17.45 0.40 8.88
N SER A 77 -16.24 0.02 8.45
CA SER A 77 -15.06 0.87 8.60
C SER A 77 -15.22 2.19 7.84
N GLY A 78 -15.75 2.17 6.61
CA GLY A 78 -16.01 3.40 5.87
C GLY A 78 -17.06 4.32 6.54
N GLU A 79 -18.12 3.75 7.09
CA GLU A 79 -19.13 4.51 7.84
C GLU A 79 -18.54 5.11 9.13
N ARG A 80 -17.71 4.35 9.85
CA ARG A 80 -17.02 4.80 11.07
C ARG A 80 -16.02 5.91 10.80
N ILE A 81 -15.20 5.77 9.75
CA ILE A 81 -14.22 6.80 9.37
C ILE A 81 -14.92 8.13 9.07
N ARG A 82 -16.02 8.11 8.29
CA ARG A 82 -16.79 9.34 7.99
C ARG A 82 -17.39 9.98 9.25
N LYS A 83 -17.88 9.16 10.17
CA LYS A 83 -18.41 9.66 11.45
C LYS A 83 -17.32 10.36 12.25
N ILE A 84 -16.17 9.71 12.45
CA ILE A 84 -15.04 10.22 13.23
C ILE A 84 -14.45 11.47 12.56
N ALA A 85 -14.31 11.49 11.23
CA ALA A 85 -13.88 12.67 10.51
C ALA A 85 -14.82 13.87 10.77
N GLY A 86 -16.14 13.64 10.78
CA GLY A 86 -17.11 14.68 11.12
C GLY A 86 -17.06 15.12 12.59
N ASP A 87 -16.75 14.20 13.52
CA ASP A 87 -16.53 14.54 14.95
C ASP A 87 -15.29 15.45 15.09
N ILE A 88 -14.18 15.08 14.45
CA ILE A 88 -12.92 15.86 14.41
C ILE A 88 -13.14 17.25 13.80
N GLU A 89 -13.87 17.37 12.68
CA GLU A 89 -14.18 18.66 12.04
C GLU A 89 -14.97 19.60 12.96
N ARG A 90 -15.78 19.05 13.87
CA ARG A 90 -16.52 19.82 14.88
C ARG A 90 -15.69 20.15 16.12
N GLY A 91 -14.44 19.69 16.19
CA GLY A 91 -13.56 19.84 17.35
C GLY A 91 -13.79 18.80 18.45
N ASP A 92 -14.59 17.76 18.19
CA ASP A 92 -14.84 16.65 19.11
C ASP A 92 -13.87 15.50 18.79
N LEU A 93 -12.66 15.60 19.34
CA LEU A 93 -11.60 14.63 19.11
C LEU A 93 -11.88 13.33 19.89
N PRO A 94 -11.67 12.15 19.29
CA PRO A 94 -11.73 10.90 20.04
C PRO A 94 -10.72 10.91 21.20
N LEU A 95 -11.01 10.20 22.29
CA LEU A 95 -10.07 10.05 23.41
C LEU A 95 -8.83 9.29 22.91
N GLN A 96 -7.64 9.86 23.10
CA GLN A 96 -6.39 9.23 22.69
C GLN A 96 -6.27 7.82 23.28
N SER A 97 -6.23 6.80 22.43
CA SER A 97 -6.03 5.40 22.86
C SER A 97 -4.62 4.89 22.59
N LEU A 98 -3.83 5.61 21.78
CA LEU A 98 -2.46 5.26 21.43
C LEU A 98 -1.50 6.36 21.89
N GLY A 99 -0.45 5.98 22.64
CA GLY A 99 0.63 6.88 23.07
C GLY A 99 0.65 7.28 24.56
N THR A 100 -0.18 6.67 25.42
CA THR A 100 -0.28 7.00 26.86
C THR A 100 0.81 6.35 27.74
N ASP A 101 1.60 5.41 27.22
CA ASP A 101 2.61 4.67 28.02
C ASP A 101 4.06 5.02 27.65
N ALA A 102 4.50 6.25 27.96
CA ALA A 102 5.94 6.56 27.97
C ALA A 102 6.39 7.66 28.97
N SER A 103 5.56 8.16 29.90
CA SER A 103 6.04 9.19 30.86
C SER A 103 5.38 9.23 32.24
N SER A 104 4.80 8.13 32.72
CA SER A 104 4.22 8.06 34.07
C SER A 104 4.82 6.91 34.89
N ASP A 105 6.15 6.79 34.87
CA ASP A 105 6.93 5.92 35.75
C ASP A 105 8.29 6.56 36.04
N VAL A 106 8.29 7.74 36.67
CA VAL A 106 9.44 8.23 37.46
C VAL A 106 8.85 8.97 38.67
N ILE A 107 8.66 8.22 39.75
CA ILE A 107 8.54 8.76 41.12
C ILE A 107 9.96 8.98 41.64
#